data_AF-A0A1V4SLU6-F1
#
_entry.id   AF-A0A1V4SLU6-F1
#
_cell.length_a   1.000
_cell.length_b   1.000
_cell.length_c   1.000
_cell.angle_alpha   90.00
_cell.angle_beta   90.00
_cell.angle_gamma   90.00
#
_symmetry.space_group_name_H-M   'P 1'
#
loop_
_entity.id
_entity.type
_entity.pdbx_description
1 polymer ?
#
loop_
_entity_poly.entity_id
_entity_poly.type
_entity_poly.pdbx_seq_one_letter_code
_entity_poly.pdbx_strand_id
1 'polypeptide(L)'
;MKMKTQVDIITGFLGSGKTTVINKLLENEEIQSRRTFIIQCEMGETAIDGSLLQGKAIDTGCVTRGNNMDVKYILGIIKTCQPERIIIEHNGTGSLEQLLEVFQHRSIHKYCIVNKIIHMIDADTFELFMSNMGGILTEQIFNSDFIVINNSCDMEKDRLKHMERALKAINKSAVIINNSEGVELAAQKEIFSEGAGKPNKPLETITMIFLAFAAVYLASIALRTAGTGPVNIDLSRFQTLNTVFLSILIQAFPFILIGVLVSSVIQVIIPGEKLVSLFPRRTGLGFIAAILAGFLFPVCDCSIVPVAARLVKKGVPLHTAVTFMLAAPLVNPLSIASTLYAFPGQPSIAVYRVFLGVAVALAVGVTFWFFPEERKITIDGYANYSCRCGYCMDNTAITGPKGKVEAVFRHAGAEFFQVGRFLIIGALLSSIVQVMVPKNIFSDLGGGYVVSLLIMMLAAFVLSVCSTSDAFIGRTFINQFPIGAVMGFMVLGPMLDIKNFLVLLGNFSKRFVFKLVFVLFVLAFIILLFLTTIITVIL
;
A
#
# COMPACT_ATOMS: atom_id res chain seq x y z
N MET A 1 1.34 36.94 -22.90
CA MET A 1 2.04 35.64 -22.88
C MET A 1 1.47 34.80 -24.01
N LYS A 2 2.29 34.24 -24.92
CA LYS A 2 1.78 33.29 -25.92
C LYS A 2 1.25 32.06 -25.16
N MET A 3 0.01 31.65 -25.42
CA MET A 3 -0.55 30.45 -24.77
C MET A 3 0.32 29.24 -25.11
N LYS A 4 0.53 28.36 -24.14
CA LYS A 4 1.24 27.11 -24.37
C LYS A 4 0.38 26.18 -25.22
N THR A 5 1.02 25.45 -26.14
CA THR A 5 0.38 24.38 -26.90
C THR A 5 -0.13 23.31 -25.94
N GLN A 6 -1.41 22.97 -26.03
CA GLN A 6 -2.04 21.92 -25.23
C GLN A 6 -1.72 20.56 -25.86
N VAL A 7 -1.31 19.58 -25.06
CA VAL A 7 -0.99 18.22 -25.54
C VAL A 7 -1.96 17.23 -24.93
N ASP A 8 -2.76 16.59 -25.77
CA ASP A 8 -3.69 15.53 -25.40
C ASP A 8 -3.12 14.18 -25.88
N ILE A 9 -3.04 13.21 -24.96
CA ILE A 9 -2.45 11.89 -25.24
C ILE A 9 -3.55 10.84 -25.15
N ILE A 10 -3.75 10.10 -26.23
CA ILE A 10 -4.69 8.98 -26.31
C ILE A 10 -3.88 7.70 -26.37
N THR A 11 -4.03 6.85 -25.37
CA THR A 11 -3.27 5.62 -25.19
C THR A 11 -4.21 4.42 -25.00
N GLY A 12 -3.69 3.20 -25.11
CA GLY A 12 -4.46 1.96 -25.07
C GLY A 12 -3.94 0.94 -26.07
N PHE A 13 -4.22 -0.35 -25.84
CA PHE A 13 -3.77 -1.42 -26.75
C PHE A 13 -4.39 -1.32 -28.14
N LEU A 14 -3.82 -2.06 -29.10
CA LEU A 14 -4.36 -2.15 -30.44
C LEU A 14 -5.80 -2.68 -30.38
N GLY A 15 -6.70 -2.11 -31.19
CA GLY A 15 -8.11 -2.49 -31.21
C GLY A 15 -8.99 -1.82 -30.16
N SER A 16 -8.43 -1.06 -29.20
CA SER A 16 -9.24 -0.42 -28.14
C SER A 16 -10.08 0.79 -28.57
N GLY A 17 -10.03 1.18 -29.85
CA GLY A 17 -10.84 2.27 -30.41
C GLY A 17 -10.19 3.66 -30.38
N LYS A 18 -8.86 3.76 -30.20
CA LYS A 18 -8.12 5.04 -30.16
C LYS A 18 -8.40 5.93 -31.37
N THR A 19 -8.20 5.42 -32.58
CA THR A 19 -8.38 6.20 -33.82
C THR A 19 -9.84 6.61 -34.03
N THR A 20 -10.80 5.75 -33.67
CA THR A 20 -12.24 6.08 -33.71
C THR A 20 -12.58 7.25 -32.80
N VAL A 21 -12.01 7.30 -31.60
CA VAL A 21 -12.17 8.44 -30.68
C VAL A 21 -11.53 9.71 -31.25
N ILE A 22 -10.38 9.60 -31.92
CA ILE A 22 -9.74 10.73 -32.61
C ILE A 22 -10.63 11.26 -33.75
N ASN A 23 -11.22 10.39 -34.57
CA ASN A 23 -12.12 10.84 -35.64
C ASN A 23 -13.35 11.57 -35.07
N LYS A 24 -13.98 11.02 -34.02
CA LYS A 24 -15.09 11.70 -33.32
C LYS A 24 -14.66 13.02 -32.69
N LEU A 25 -13.44 13.10 -32.15
CA LEU A 25 -12.86 14.35 -31.64
C LEU A 25 -12.79 15.44 -32.73
N LEU A 26 -12.42 15.05 -33.94
CA LEU A 26 -12.28 15.98 -35.07
C LEU A 26 -13.61 16.48 -35.61
N GLU A 27 -14.75 15.87 -35.27
CA GLU A 27 -16.08 16.38 -35.62
C GLU A 27 -16.47 17.63 -34.81
N ASN A 28 -15.85 17.85 -33.63
CA ASN A 28 -16.15 18.97 -32.77
C ASN A 28 -15.64 20.31 -33.36
N GLU A 29 -16.55 21.27 -33.58
CA GLU A 29 -16.25 22.59 -34.14
C GLU A 29 -15.16 23.35 -33.38
N GLU A 30 -15.04 23.16 -32.07
CA GLU A 30 -14.02 23.82 -31.25
C GLU A 30 -12.61 23.33 -31.60
N ILE A 31 -12.45 22.03 -31.85
CA ILE A 31 -11.17 21.43 -32.26
C ILE A 31 -10.82 21.88 -33.67
N GLN A 32 -11.82 21.97 -34.55
CA GLN A 32 -11.66 22.43 -35.92
C GLN A 32 -11.28 23.92 -36.01
N SER A 33 -11.72 24.74 -35.05
CA SER A 33 -11.42 26.17 -34.99
C SER A 33 -9.96 26.49 -34.62
N ARG A 34 -9.22 25.50 -34.12
CA ARG A 34 -7.84 25.65 -33.64
C ARG A 34 -6.85 24.96 -34.53
N ARG A 35 -5.65 25.54 -34.59
CA ARG A 35 -4.52 24.91 -35.28
C ARG A 35 -4.07 23.67 -34.52
N THR A 36 -4.38 22.49 -35.05
CA THR A 36 -4.17 21.20 -34.39
C THR A 36 -3.15 20.37 -35.15
N PHE A 37 -2.25 19.70 -34.43
CA PHE A 37 -1.31 18.74 -35.02
C PHE A 37 -1.56 17.35 -34.44
N ILE A 38 -1.81 16.35 -35.28
CA ILE A 38 -2.05 14.96 -34.86
C ILE A 38 -0.81 14.12 -35.10
N ILE A 39 -0.36 13.39 -34.09
CA ILE A 39 0.80 12.49 -34.19
C ILE A 39 0.32 11.06 -33.99
N GLN A 40 0.48 10.22 -35.02
CA GLN A 40 0.17 8.80 -34.95
C GLN A 40 1.43 7.96 -34.77
N CYS A 41 1.55 7.24 -33.64
CA CYS A 41 2.69 6.37 -33.33
C CYS A 41 2.49 4.92 -33.81
N GLU A 42 1.32 4.61 -34.36
CA GLU A 42 0.95 3.28 -34.82
C GLU A 42 -0.01 3.42 -36.00
N MET A 43 0.08 2.52 -36.98
CA MET A 43 -0.86 2.42 -38.09
C MET A 43 -1.87 1.32 -37.73
N GLY A 44 -3.08 1.71 -37.33
CA GLY A 44 -4.18 0.79 -37.07
C GLY A 44 -4.95 0.41 -38.34
N GLU A 45 -5.97 -0.44 -38.20
CA GLU A 45 -6.88 -0.78 -39.32
C GLU A 45 -7.77 0.41 -39.72
N THR A 46 -8.15 1.25 -38.75
CA THR A 46 -8.88 2.48 -38.98
C THR A 46 -7.89 3.63 -39.20
N ALA A 47 -8.04 4.36 -40.30
CA ALA A 47 -7.26 5.57 -40.58
C ALA A 47 -7.96 6.83 -40.05
N ILE A 48 -7.21 7.92 -39.91
CA ILE A 48 -7.81 9.24 -39.72
C ILE A 48 -8.62 9.59 -40.97
N ASP A 49 -9.86 10.01 -40.81
CA ASP A 49 -10.74 10.35 -41.93
C ASP A 49 -10.26 11.65 -42.59
N GLY A 50 -9.77 11.53 -43.84
CA GLY A 50 -9.27 12.66 -44.61
C GLY A 50 -10.33 13.72 -44.91
N SER A 51 -11.62 13.37 -44.92
CA SER A 51 -12.71 14.33 -45.09
C SER A 51 -12.81 15.31 -43.90
N LEU A 52 -12.41 14.86 -42.70
CA LEU A 52 -12.38 15.70 -41.50
C LEU A 52 -11.21 16.68 -41.50
N LEU A 53 -10.21 16.48 -42.37
CA LEU A 53 -9.01 17.33 -42.48
C LEU A 53 -9.14 18.40 -43.58
N GLN A 54 -9.93 18.14 -44.62
CA GLN A 54 -10.04 19.04 -45.78
C GLN A 54 -10.58 20.43 -45.38
N GLY A 55 -9.84 21.48 -45.76
CA GLY A 55 -10.22 22.88 -45.51
C GLY A 55 -10.04 23.34 -44.06
N LYS A 56 -9.43 22.54 -43.19
CA LYS A 56 -9.22 22.87 -41.77
C LYS A 56 -7.73 23.02 -41.44
N ALA A 57 -7.43 23.74 -40.37
CA ALA A 57 -6.06 23.98 -39.90
C ALA A 57 -5.51 22.78 -39.10
N ILE A 58 -5.57 21.58 -39.69
CA ILE A 58 -5.21 20.32 -39.03
C ILE A 58 -4.10 19.64 -39.83
N ASP A 59 -2.93 19.54 -39.22
CA ASP A 59 -1.76 18.86 -39.78
C ASP A 59 -1.61 17.46 -39.14
N THR A 60 -1.09 16.48 -39.88
CA THR A 60 -0.86 15.11 -39.39
C THR A 60 0.58 14.67 -39.60
N GLY A 61 1.16 13.97 -38.62
CA GLY A 61 2.46 13.33 -38.72
C GLY A 61 2.42 11.88 -38.22
N CYS A 62 3.26 11.02 -38.79
CA CYS A 62 3.37 9.62 -38.38
C CYS A 62 4.78 9.34 -37.86
N VAL A 63 4.87 8.65 -36.72
CA VAL A 63 6.12 8.18 -36.11
C VAL A 63 6.11 6.65 -36.15
N THR A 64 6.76 6.08 -37.17
CA THR A 64 6.84 4.61 -37.35
C THR A 64 8.05 4.00 -36.63
N ARG A 65 8.02 2.68 -36.40
CA ARG A 65 9.06 1.90 -35.72
C ARG A 65 10.47 2.22 -36.26
N GLY A 66 11.30 2.84 -35.42
CA GLY A 66 12.69 3.19 -35.72
C GLY A 66 13.03 4.68 -35.51
N ASN A 67 12.02 5.56 -35.52
CA ASN A 67 12.16 6.96 -35.13
C ASN A 67 11.52 7.18 -33.76
N ASN A 68 12.30 7.66 -32.79
CA ASN A 68 11.76 8.00 -31.48
C ASN A 68 11.15 9.41 -31.52
N MET A 69 9.98 9.57 -30.91
CA MET A 69 9.39 10.88 -30.65
C MET A 69 10.22 11.59 -29.58
N ASP A 70 11.31 12.22 -30.00
CA ASP A 70 12.27 12.87 -29.13
C ASP A 70 12.01 14.39 -28.99
N VAL A 71 12.83 15.04 -28.18
CA VAL A 71 12.74 16.47 -27.94
C VAL A 71 12.88 17.29 -29.24
N LYS A 72 13.69 16.83 -30.19
CA LYS A 72 13.94 17.54 -31.45
C LYS A 72 12.73 17.47 -32.36
N TYR A 73 12.09 16.31 -32.47
CA TYR A 73 10.90 16.09 -33.28
C TYR A 73 9.76 17.03 -32.84
N ILE A 74 9.44 17.04 -31.54
CA ILE A 74 8.40 17.90 -30.98
C ILE A 74 8.73 19.39 -31.17
N LEU A 75 9.98 19.80 -30.95
CA LEU A 75 10.40 21.18 -31.21
C LEU A 75 10.30 21.57 -32.69
N GLY A 76 10.53 20.65 -33.62
CA GLY A 76 10.34 20.85 -35.05
C GLY A 76 8.88 21.19 -35.37
N ILE A 77 7.94 20.40 -34.86
CA ILE A 77 6.50 20.64 -35.02
C ILE A 77 6.11 22.00 -34.45
N ILE A 78 6.55 22.33 -33.22
CA ILE A 78 6.22 23.60 -32.56
C ILE A 78 6.72 24.80 -33.37
N LYS A 79 7.94 24.72 -33.93
CA LYS A 79 8.53 25.83 -34.68
C LYS A 79 7.90 26.02 -36.06
N THR A 80 7.65 24.92 -36.77
CA THR A 80 7.16 24.94 -38.16
C THR A 80 5.66 25.14 -38.22
N CYS A 81 4.90 24.35 -37.46
CA CYS A 81 3.44 24.34 -37.52
C CYS A 81 2.80 25.30 -36.51
N GLN A 82 3.49 25.71 -35.44
CA GLN A 82 2.94 26.52 -34.35
C GLN A 82 1.52 26.10 -33.91
N PRO A 83 1.30 24.80 -33.58
CA PRO A 83 -0.03 24.33 -33.21
C PRO A 83 -0.47 24.90 -31.85
N GLU A 84 -1.76 25.15 -31.72
CA GLU A 84 -2.41 25.44 -30.43
C GLU A 84 -2.70 24.16 -29.65
N ARG A 85 -2.92 23.05 -30.36
CA ARG A 85 -3.16 21.73 -29.77
C ARG A 85 -2.38 20.64 -30.50
N ILE A 86 -1.83 19.69 -29.75
CA ILE A 86 -1.22 18.46 -30.27
C ILE A 86 -2.03 17.28 -29.73
N ILE A 87 -2.48 16.40 -30.61
CA ILE A 87 -3.14 15.14 -30.24
C ILE A 87 -2.19 14.00 -30.57
N ILE A 88 -1.87 13.16 -29.59
CA ILE A 88 -0.93 12.05 -29.76
C ILE A 88 -1.68 10.73 -29.61
N GLU A 89 -1.75 9.97 -30.70
CA GLU A 89 -2.15 8.56 -30.66
C GLU A 89 -0.92 7.73 -30.27
N HIS A 90 -0.79 7.45 -28.97
CA HIS A 90 0.34 6.72 -28.43
C HIS A 90 0.22 5.22 -28.71
N ASN A 91 1.36 4.58 -28.98
CA ASN A 91 1.42 3.15 -29.20
C ASN A 91 1.15 2.41 -27.88
N GLY A 92 0.15 1.54 -27.88
CA GLY A 92 -0.27 0.79 -26.71
C GLY A 92 0.79 -0.12 -26.10
N THR A 93 1.85 -0.46 -26.84
CA THR A 93 2.97 -1.29 -26.36
C THR A 93 4.18 -0.48 -25.88
N GLY A 94 4.23 0.83 -26.14
CA GLY A 94 5.31 1.72 -25.72
C GLY A 94 5.10 2.30 -24.32
N SER A 95 6.21 2.68 -23.66
CA SER A 95 6.15 3.39 -22.37
C SER A 95 5.59 4.80 -22.54
N LEU A 96 4.53 5.09 -21.78
CA LEU A 96 3.95 6.42 -21.67
C LEU A 96 4.85 7.35 -20.83
N GLU A 97 5.54 6.83 -19.82
CA GLU A 97 6.51 7.59 -19.01
C GLU A 97 7.61 8.19 -19.89
N GLN A 98 8.18 7.44 -20.83
CA GLN A 98 9.17 7.97 -21.77
C GLN A 98 8.62 9.13 -22.61
N LEU A 99 7.36 9.05 -23.05
CA LEU A 99 6.71 10.15 -23.76
C LEU A 99 6.53 11.37 -22.84
N LEU A 100 6.11 11.16 -21.60
CA LEU A 100 5.92 12.22 -20.61
C LEU A 100 7.25 12.91 -20.25
N GLU A 101 8.36 12.16 -20.17
CA GLU A 101 9.70 12.72 -19.95
C GLU A 101 10.10 13.72 -21.04
N VAL A 102 9.73 13.47 -22.30
CA VAL A 102 9.96 14.40 -23.41
C VAL A 102 9.24 15.73 -23.16
N PHE A 103 7.99 15.70 -22.71
CA PHE A 103 7.23 16.92 -22.41
C PHE A 103 7.66 17.63 -21.11
N GLN A 104 8.26 16.89 -20.17
CA GLN A 104 8.84 17.46 -18.95
C GLN A 104 10.21 18.10 -19.21
N HIS A 105 10.88 17.78 -20.32
CA HIS A 105 12.16 18.37 -20.68
C HIS A 105 12.08 19.90 -20.72
N ARG A 106 13.06 20.58 -20.12
CA ARG A 106 13.07 22.06 -19.92
C ARG A 106 12.86 22.85 -21.22
N SER A 107 13.29 22.31 -22.35
CA SER A 107 13.13 22.95 -23.67
C SER A 107 11.71 22.88 -24.21
N ILE A 108 10.92 21.84 -23.87
CA ILE A 108 9.54 21.64 -24.33
C ILE A 108 8.55 22.20 -23.33
N HIS A 109 8.79 22.02 -22.03
CA HIS A 109 7.89 22.47 -20.96
C HIS A 109 7.59 23.99 -20.98
N LYS A 110 8.44 24.79 -21.65
CA LYS A 110 8.20 26.22 -21.88
C LYS A 110 7.09 26.50 -22.90
N TYR A 111 6.93 25.62 -23.88
CA TYR A 111 6.03 25.80 -25.03
C TYR A 111 4.78 24.91 -24.94
N CYS A 112 4.89 23.73 -24.32
CA CYS A 112 3.82 22.76 -24.23
C CYS A 112 3.39 22.51 -22.78
N ILE A 113 2.16 22.06 -22.62
CA ILE A 113 1.63 21.50 -21.39
C ILE A 113 0.82 20.25 -21.71
N VAL A 114 1.08 19.16 -20.98
CA VAL A 114 0.25 17.95 -21.07
C VAL A 114 -1.07 18.21 -20.37
N ASN A 115 -2.11 18.29 -21.19
CA ASN A 115 -3.45 18.67 -20.81
C ASN A 115 -4.23 17.46 -20.29
N LYS A 116 -4.53 16.50 -21.17
CA LYS A 116 -5.33 15.31 -20.85
C LYS A 116 -4.62 14.03 -21.31
N ILE A 117 -4.70 12.99 -20.47
CA ILE A 117 -4.29 11.62 -20.82
C ILE A 117 -5.52 10.72 -20.78
N ILE A 118 -5.91 10.19 -21.93
CA ILE A 118 -7.09 9.34 -22.11
C ILE A 118 -6.62 7.92 -22.40
N HIS A 119 -7.02 6.97 -21.57
CA HIS A 119 -6.71 5.55 -21.78
C HIS A 119 -7.95 4.79 -22.25
N MET A 120 -7.82 4.18 -23.44
CA MET A 120 -8.85 3.39 -24.10
C MET A 120 -8.68 1.92 -23.73
N ILE A 121 -9.73 1.34 -23.14
CA ILE A 121 -9.82 -0.07 -22.77
C ILE A 121 -10.91 -0.73 -23.59
N ASP A 122 -10.61 -1.90 -24.13
CA ASP A 122 -11.61 -2.81 -24.67
C ASP A 122 -12.01 -3.83 -23.58
N ALA A 123 -13.31 -3.90 -23.30
CA ALA A 123 -13.89 -4.73 -22.25
C ALA A 123 -13.61 -6.23 -22.43
N ASP A 124 -13.67 -6.73 -23.66
CA ASP A 124 -13.56 -8.16 -23.96
C ASP A 124 -12.13 -8.66 -23.78
N THR A 125 -11.16 -7.82 -24.11
CA THR A 125 -9.73 -8.13 -24.04
C THR A 125 -9.05 -7.68 -22.75
N PHE A 126 -9.74 -6.93 -21.89
CA PHE A 126 -9.17 -6.37 -20.66
C PHE A 126 -8.52 -7.43 -19.76
N GLU A 127 -9.23 -8.54 -19.47
CA GLU A 127 -8.71 -9.59 -18.59
C GLU A 127 -7.46 -10.25 -19.18
N LEU A 128 -7.46 -10.53 -20.48
CA LEU A 128 -6.34 -11.12 -21.20
C LEU A 128 -5.10 -10.20 -21.18
N PHE A 129 -5.30 -8.91 -21.42
CA PHE A 129 -4.22 -7.95 -21.38
C PHE A 129 -3.75 -7.67 -19.97
N MET A 130 -4.64 -7.69 -18.98
CA MET A 130 -4.24 -7.57 -17.58
C MET A 130 -3.45 -8.78 -17.11
N SER A 131 -3.77 -10.00 -17.56
CA SER A 131 -3.04 -11.21 -17.17
C SER A 131 -1.66 -11.33 -17.85
N ASN A 132 -1.56 -10.91 -19.12
CA ASN A 132 -0.35 -11.14 -19.93
C ASN A 132 0.53 -9.89 -20.08
N MET A 133 -0.08 -8.70 -20.09
CA MET A 133 0.58 -7.41 -20.29
C MET A 133 0.19 -6.40 -19.19
N GLY A 134 -0.18 -6.92 -18.01
CA GLY A 134 -0.62 -6.12 -16.87
C GLY A 134 0.37 -5.03 -16.51
N GLY A 135 1.67 -5.29 -16.62
CA GLY A 135 2.72 -4.27 -16.55
C GLY A 135 2.36 -3.05 -17.40
N ILE A 136 2.51 -3.13 -18.73
CA ILE A 136 2.27 -2.05 -19.70
C ILE A 136 0.94 -1.34 -19.43
N LEU A 137 -0.15 -2.13 -19.38
CA LEU A 137 -1.51 -1.64 -19.18
C LEU A 137 -1.62 -0.74 -17.95
N THR A 138 -0.98 -1.14 -16.85
CA THR A 138 -1.17 -0.46 -15.58
C THR A 138 -0.46 0.89 -15.46
N GLU A 139 0.61 1.18 -16.23
CA GLU A 139 1.22 2.54 -16.29
C GLU A 139 0.33 3.48 -17.05
N GLN A 140 -0.23 2.98 -18.15
CA GLN A 140 -1.09 3.78 -18.98
C GLN A 140 -2.35 4.16 -18.20
N ILE A 141 -2.94 3.21 -17.48
CA ILE A 141 -4.06 3.47 -16.55
C ILE A 141 -3.62 4.36 -15.38
N PHE A 142 -2.45 4.15 -14.78
CA PHE A 142 -1.99 4.95 -13.63
C PHE A 142 -1.77 6.42 -14.00
N ASN A 143 -1.28 6.70 -15.20
CA ASN A 143 -1.00 8.05 -15.66
C ASN A 143 -2.21 8.71 -16.36
N SER A 144 -3.31 8.00 -16.62
CA SER A 144 -4.47 8.57 -17.29
C SER A 144 -5.33 9.46 -16.38
N ASP A 145 -5.85 10.56 -16.94
CA ASP A 145 -6.89 11.37 -16.32
C ASP A 145 -8.28 10.77 -16.55
N PHE A 146 -8.49 10.15 -17.72
CA PHE A 146 -9.74 9.51 -18.12
C PHE A 146 -9.50 8.08 -18.59
N ILE A 147 -10.38 7.17 -18.22
CA ILE A 147 -10.39 5.78 -18.70
C ILE A 147 -11.72 5.53 -19.38
N VAL A 148 -11.67 5.19 -20.67
CA VAL A 148 -12.86 4.92 -21.49
C VAL A 148 -12.95 3.43 -21.74
N ILE A 149 -14.06 2.83 -21.34
CA ILE A 149 -14.34 1.39 -21.49
C ILE A 149 -15.23 1.18 -22.71
N ASN A 150 -14.63 0.74 -23.81
CA ASN A 150 -15.32 0.37 -25.03
C ASN A 150 -15.87 -1.07 -24.95
N ASN A 151 -16.83 -1.40 -25.82
CA ASN A 151 -17.45 -2.74 -25.93
C ASN A 151 -18.05 -3.28 -24.62
N SER A 152 -18.57 -2.39 -23.76
CA SER A 152 -19.14 -2.76 -22.44
C SER A 152 -20.64 -2.99 -22.44
N CYS A 153 -21.35 -2.76 -23.56
CA CYS A 153 -22.81 -2.80 -23.62
C CYS A 153 -23.41 -4.19 -23.33
N ASP A 154 -22.78 -5.24 -23.85
CA ASP A 154 -23.24 -6.63 -23.70
C ASP A 154 -22.66 -7.33 -22.46
N MET A 155 -21.87 -6.62 -21.64
CA MET A 155 -21.27 -7.21 -20.44
C MET A 155 -22.26 -7.33 -19.29
N GLU A 156 -22.14 -8.42 -18.54
CA GLU A 156 -22.82 -8.58 -17.26
C GLU A 156 -22.43 -7.47 -16.26
N LYS A 157 -23.41 -6.86 -15.60
CA LYS A 157 -23.22 -5.71 -14.69
C LYS A 157 -22.21 -5.98 -13.57
N ASP A 158 -22.15 -7.21 -13.07
CA ASP A 158 -21.20 -7.58 -12.01
C ASP A 158 -19.76 -7.67 -12.52
N ARG A 159 -19.57 -8.13 -13.76
CA ARG A 159 -18.26 -8.15 -14.43
C ARG A 159 -17.76 -6.73 -14.70
N LEU A 160 -18.63 -5.83 -15.17
CA LEU A 160 -18.31 -4.42 -15.36
C LEU A 160 -17.90 -3.74 -14.03
N LYS A 161 -18.67 -3.94 -12.96
CA LYS A 161 -18.30 -3.44 -11.61
C LYS A 161 -16.97 -4.00 -11.12
N HIS A 162 -16.65 -5.26 -11.43
CA HIS A 162 -15.36 -5.84 -11.08
C HIS A 162 -14.21 -5.15 -11.82
N MET A 163 -14.37 -4.92 -13.13
CA MET A 163 -13.40 -4.18 -13.94
C MET A 163 -13.22 -2.74 -13.45
N GLU A 164 -14.30 -2.00 -13.18
CA GLU A 164 -14.23 -0.64 -12.62
C GLU A 164 -13.48 -0.61 -11.29
N ARG A 165 -13.71 -1.60 -10.41
CA ARG A 165 -12.96 -1.74 -9.14
C ARG A 165 -11.49 -2.01 -9.39
N ALA A 166 -11.13 -2.83 -10.37
CA ALA A 166 -9.75 -3.08 -10.74
C ALA A 166 -9.07 -1.81 -11.26
N LEU A 167 -9.75 -1.06 -12.14
CA LEU A 167 -9.27 0.23 -12.67
C LEU A 167 -9.11 1.27 -11.56
N LYS A 168 -10.08 1.40 -10.64
CA LYS A 168 -9.98 2.30 -9.48
C LYS A 168 -8.92 1.86 -8.47
N ALA A 169 -8.62 0.56 -8.38
CA ALA A 169 -7.52 0.08 -7.57
C ALA A 169 -6.16 0.50 -8.14
N ILE A 170 -6.07 0.64 -9.47
CA ILE A 170 -4.88 1.15 -10.16
C ILE A 170 -4.80 2.68 -10.05
N ASN A 171 -5.84 3.37 -10.50
CA ASN A 171 -5.92 4.82 -10.53
C ASN A 171 -7.24 5.30 -9.91
N LYS A 172 -7.16 5.74 -8.65
CA LYS A 172 -8.33 6.26 -7.92
C LYS A 172 -8.84 7.58 -8.49
N SER A 173 -7.93 8.39 -9.03
CA SER A 173 -8.19 9.75 -9.48
C SER A 173 -8.81 9.79 -10.88
N ALA A 174 -8.53 8.80 -11.74
CA ALA A 174 -9.07 8.77 -13.10
C ALA A 174 -10.59 8.72 -13.12
N VAL A 175 -11.22 9.50 -13.99
CA VAL A 175 -12.65 9.39 -14.27
C VAL A 175 -12.86 8.20 -15.20
N ILE A 176 -13.75 7.28 -14.81
CA ILE A 176 -14.07 6.09 -15.62
C ILE A 176 -15.37 6.37 -16.36
N ILE A 177 -15.36 6.11 -17.66
CA ILE A 177 -16.49 6.36 -18.56
C ILE A 177 -16.82 5.02 -19.23
N ASN A 178 -18.04 4.53 -19.00
CA ASN A 178 -18.57 3.31 -19.59
C ASN A 178 -19.68 3.64 -20.60
N ASN A 179 -19.88 2.74 -21.57
CA ASN A 179 -20.75 2.99 -22.72
C ASN A 179 -22.16 2.39 -22.53
N SER A 180 -22.51 1.95 -21.31
CA SER A 180 -23.68 1.09 -21.04
C SER A 180 -25.04 1.80 -21.08
N GLU A 181 -25.10 3.13 -21.17
CA GLU A 181 -26.37 3.86 -21.14
C GLU A 181 -26.39 5.05 -22.12
N GLY A 182 -26.26 4.85 -23.43
CA GLY A 182 -26.55 5.93 -24.41
C GLY A 182 -25.79 7.26 -24.15
N VAL A 183 -24.62 7.18 -23.53
CA VAL A 183 -23.78 8.31 -23.12
C VAL A 183 -22.73 8.58 -24.21
N GLU A 184 -23.14 8.59 -25.48
CA GLU A 184 -22.28 9.15 -26.53
C GLU A 184 -22.14 10.68 -26.38
N LEU A 185 -23.10 11.36 -25.73
CA LEU A 185 -23.14 12.83 -25.62
C LEU A 185 -22.68 13.42 -24.27
N ALA A 186 -22.75 12.70 -23.15
CA ALA A 186 -22.35 13.23 -21.83
C ALA A 186 -20.87 13.02 -21.51
N ALA A 187 -20.29 11.90 -21.93
CA ALA A 187 -18.83 11.71 -22.01
C ALA A 187 -18.18 12.76 -22.92
N GLN A 188 -18.91 13.16 -23.98
CA GLN A 188 -18.56 14.26 -24.88
C GLN A 188 -18.51 15.65 -24.23
N LYS A 189 -19.19 15.89 -23.10
CA LYS A 189 -19.10 17.18 -22.39
C LYS A 189 -18.04 17.20 -21.30
N GLU A 190 -17.86 16.09 -20.57
CA GLU A 190 -16.89 16.04 -19.47
C GLU A 190 -15.43 15.85 -19.94
N ILE A 191 -15.16 14.96 -20.89
CA ILE A 191 -13.78 14.81 -21.41
C ILE A 191 -13.39 16.04 -22.25
N PHE A 192 -14.34 16.70 -22.91
CA PHE A 192 -14.05 17.63 -24.00
C PHE A 192 -14.39 19.11 -23.72
N SER A 193 -14.98 19.48 -22.57
CA SER A 193 -15.08 20.89 -22.17
C SER A 193 -13.72 21.44 -21.69
N GLU A 194 -13.43 22.70 -22.02
CA GLU A 194 -12.19 23.40 -21.61
C GLU A 194 -12.12 23.72 -20.11
N GLY A 195 -13.19 23.47 -19.35
CA GLY A 195 -13.27 23.67 -17.90
C GLY A 195 -13.12 22.39 -17.08
N ALA A 196 -13.04 21.22 -17.71
CA ALA A 196 -12.79 19.96 -17.01
C ALA A 196 -11.33 19.94 -16.52
N GLY A 197 -11.10 20.61 -15.38
CA GLY A 197 -9.83 20.55 -14.67
C GLY A 197 -9.46 19.09 -14.40
N LYS A 198 -8.15 18.80 -14.34
CA LYS A 198 -7.65 17.48 -13.93
C LYS A 198 -8.41 17.05 -12.67
N PRO A 199 -8.90 15.81 -12.58
CA PRO A 199 -9.62 15.35 -11.40
C PRO A 199 -8.75 15.63 -10.18
N ASN A 200 -9.30 16.32 -9.17
CA ASN A 200 -8.59 16.71 -7.96
C ASN A 200 -7.91 15.46 -7.37
N LYS A 201 -6.58 15.39 -7.45
CA LYS A 201 -5.85 14.26 -6.89
C LYS A 201 -6.07 14.29 -5.38
N PRO A 202 -6.61 13.22 -4.76
CA PRO A 202 -6.85 13.20 -3.31
C PRO A 202 -5.54 13.38 -2.52
N LEU A 203 -4.39 13.14 -3.15
CA LEU A 203 -3.07 13.41 -2.60
C LEU A 203 -2.87 14.90 -2.29
N GLU A 204 -3.27 15.82 -3.17
CA GLU A 204 -3.14 17.27 -2.94
C GLU A 204 -4.07 17.75 -1.83
N THR A 205 -5.29 17.21 -1.76
CA THR A 205 -6.23 17.50 -0.68
C THR A 205 -5.71 17.03 0.68
N ILE A 206 -5.16 15.81 0.76
CA ILE A 206 -4.57 15.28 1.99
C ILE A 206 -3.34 16.11 2.41
N THR A 207 -2.48 16.47 1.47
CA THR A 207 -1.31 17.34 1.73
C THR A 207 -1.75 18.72 2.22
N MET A 208 -2.79 19.31 1.63
CA MET A 208 -3.34 20.60 2.08
C MET A 208 -3.97 20.51 3.47
N ILE A 209 -4.72 19.44 3.77
CA ILE A 209 -5.27 19.19 5.12
C ILE A 209 -4.14 19.06 6.15
N PHE A 210 -3.07 18.33 5.81
CA PHE A 210 -1.90 18.17 6.67
C PHE A 210 -1.18 19.51 6.91
N LEU A 211 -0.96 20.31 5.85
CA LEU A 211 -0.33 21.63 5.96
C LEU A 211 -1.20 22.61 6.78
N ALA A 212 -2.52 22.59 6.61
CA ALA A 212 -3.44 23.39 7.41
C ALA A 212 -3.40 22.99 8.89
N PHE A 213 -3.42 21.68 9.18
CA PHE A 213 -3.30 21.17 10.55
C PHE A 213 -1.95 21.54 11.19
N ALA A 214 -0.85 21.40 10.46
CA ALA A 214 0.49 21.79 10.91
C ALA A 214 0.58 23.30 11.16
N ALA A 215 0.00 24.13 10.29
CA ALA A 215 -0.05 25.58 10.45
C ALA A 215 -0.86 25.98 11.69
N VAL A 216 -2.02 25.36 11.93
CA VAL A 216 -2.83 25.58 13.14
C VAL A 216 -2.07 25.17 14.40
N TYR A 217 -1.37 24.03 14.37
CA TYR A 217 -0.54 23.58 15.48
C TYR A 217 0.61 24.56 15.78
N LEU A 218 1.35 24.98 14.75
CA LEU A 218 2.44 25.96 14.90
C LEU A 218 1.93 27.34 15.35
N ALA A 219 0.79 27.79 14.83
CA ALA A 219 0.14 29.01 15.27
C ALA A 219 -0.26 28.92 16.75
N SER A 220 -0.80 27.77 17.20
CA SER A 220 -1.16 27.55 18.60
C SER A 220 0.05 27.59 19.55
N ILE A 221 1.21 27.10 19.09
CA ILE A 221 2.48 27.21 19.83
C ILE A 221 2.97 28.66 19.86
N ALA A 222 2.95 29.35 18.72
CA ALA A 222 3.39 30.73 18.60
C ALA A 222 2.55 31.70 19.46
N LEU A 223 1.22 31.53 19.45
CA LEU A 223 0.28 32.28 20.29
C LEU A 223 0.53 32.05 21.79
N ARG A 224 0.85 30.82 22.20
CA ARG A 224 1.24 30.50 23.58
C ARG A 224 2.56 31.16 23.98
N THR A 225 3.56 31.19 23.09
CA THR A 225 4.85 31.84 23.36
C THR A 225 4.77 33.38 23.34
N ALA A 226 3.80 33.94 22.62
CA ALA A 226 3.63 35.39 22.46
C ALA A 226 2.87 36.08 23.62
N GLY A 227 2.50 35.36 24.68
CA GLY A 227 1.99 35.95 25.93
C GLY A 227 0.62 36.65 25.84
N THR A 228 -0.19 36.38 24.81
CA THR A 228 -1.49 37.04 24.61
C THR A 228 -2.64 36.29 25.29
N GLY A 229 -2.89 36.58 26.57
CA GLY A 229 -4.19 36.39 27.27
C GLY A 229 -4.75 34.96 27.42
N PRO A 230 -5.69 34.73 28.36
CA PRO A 230 -6.07 33.39 28.82
C PRO A 230 -7.18 32.80 27.97
N VAL A 231 -6.88 32.34 26.76
CA VAL A 231 -7.73 31.29 26.17
C VAL A 231 -7.23 29.96 26.73
N ASN A 232 -7.69 29.63 27.94
CA ASN A 232 -7.48 28.33 28.58
C ASN A 232 -8.33 27.27 27.86
N ILE A 233 -8.05 27.03 26.57
CA ILE A 233 -8.44 25.78 25.95
C ILE A 233 -7.56 24.74 26.63
N ASP A 234 -8.18 23.84 27.40
CA ASP A 234 -7.51 22.68 28.00
C ASP A 234 -7.05 21.73 26.89
N LEU A 235 -5.97 22.13 26.24
CA LEU A 235 -5.30 21.42 25.16
C LEU A 235 -4.40 20.32 25.73
N SER A 236 -4.38 20.11 27.06
CA SER A 236 -3.53 19.12 27.71
C SER A 236 -3.77 17.72 27.12
N ARG A 237 -5.03 17.32 26.96
CA ARG A 237 -5.41 16.03 26.34
C ARG A 237 -4.97 15.92 24.89
N PHE A 238 -5.09 17.00 24.12
CA PHE A 238 -4.66 17.03 22.72
C PHE A 238 -3.12 17.01 22.61
N GLN A 239 -2.41 17.68 23.51
CA GLN A 239 -0.96 17.63 23.63
C GLN A 239 -0.51 16.21 24.00
N THR A 240 -1.14 15.58 24.99
CA THR A 240 -0.87 14.17 25.33
C THR A 240 -1.13 13.24 24.14
N LEU A 241 -2.24 13.44 23.42
CA LEU A 241 -2.57 12.66 22.22
C LEU A 241 -1.51 12.83 21.14
N ASN A 242 -1.09 14.06 20.84
CA ASN A 242 -0.04 14.33 19.87
C ASN A 242 1.31 13.75 20.31
N THR A 243 1.66 13.85 21.60
CA THR A 243 2.90 13.27 22.13
C THR A 243 2.90 11.75 22.01
N VAL A 244 1.81 11.08 22.38
CA VAL A 244 1.67 9.62 22.26
C VAL A 244 1.65 9.19 20.79
N PHE A 245 0.94 9.91 19.94
CA PHE A 245 0.89 9.63 18.50
C PHE A 245 2.28 9.76 17.86
N LEU A 246 2.97 10.87 18.11
CA LEU A 246 4.28 11.14 17.52
C LEU A 246 5.34 10.19 18.09
N SER A 247 5.27 9.80 19.37
CA SER A 247 6.20 8.82 19.94
C SER A 247 6.04 7.45 19.26
N ILE A 248 4.81 6.98 19.03
CA ILE A 248 4.54 5.73 18.29
C ILE A 248 5.13 5.81 16.88
N LEU A 249 4.92 6.93 16.17
CA LEU A 249 5.43 7.10 14.80
C LEU A 249 6.95 7.15 14.74
N ILE A 250 7.59 7.98 15.56
CA ILE A 250 9.05 8.11 15.62
C ILE A 250 9.69 6.77 15.98
N GLN A 251 9.08 6.02 16.89
CA GLN A 251 9.57 4.71 17.27
C GLN A 251 9.40 3.67 16.15
N ALA A 252 8.24 3.63 15.48
CA ALA A 252 7.95 2.61 14.47
C ALA A 252 8.67 2.84 13.13
N PHE A 253 8.94 4.10 12.77
CA PHE A 253 9.51 4.46 11.46
C PHE A 253 10.86 3.77 11.15
N PRO A 254 11.89 3.79 12.03
CA PRO A 254 13.16 3.13 11.77
C PRO A 254 13.01 1.62 11.54
N PHE A 255 12.16 0.96 12.34
CA PHE A 255 12.01 -0.49 12.24
C PHE A 255 11.23 -0.91 11.01
N ILE A 256 10.18 -0.16 10.64
CA ILE A 256 9.45 -0.41 9.39
C ILE A 256 10.37 -0.23 8.20
N LEU A 257 11.19 0.82 8.19
CA LEU A 257 12.17 1.06 7.13
C LEU A 257 13.16 -0.11 6.99
N ILE A 258 13.70 -0.61 8.11
CA ILE A 258 14.57 -1.79 8.12
C ILE A 258 13.80 -3.02 7.62
N GLY A 259 12.57 -3.24 8.10
CA GLY A 259 11.74 -4.38 7.73
C GLY A 259 11.43 -4.43 6.23
N VAL A 260 10.99 -3.32 5.63
CA VAL A 260 10.71 -3.26 4.18
C VAL A 260 11.99 -3.35 3.34
N LEU A 261 13.12 -2.86 3.83
CA LEU A 261 14.42 -3.01 3.17
C LEU A 261 14.86 -4.48 3.19
N VAL A 262 14.84 -5.14 4.35
CA VAL A 262 15.16 -6.57 4.50
C VAL A 262 14.22 -7.41 3.63
N SER A 263 12.92 -7.11 3.68
CA SER A 263 11.91 -7.77 2.86
C SER A 263 12.25 -7.62 1.35
N SER A 264 12.65 -6.43 0.92
CA SER A 264 13.03 -6.12 -0.48
C SER A 264 14.33 -6.79 -0.91
N VAL A 265 15.32 -6.86 -0.03
CA VAL A 265 16.53 -7.66 -0.24
C VAL A 265 16.17 -9.13 -0.40
N ILE A 266 15.32 -9.69 0.48
CA ILE A 266 14.86 -11.08 0.38
C ILE A 266 14.17 -11.29 -0.97
N GLN A 267 13.36 -10.35 -1.45
CA GLN A 267 12.66 -10.49 -2.74
C GLN A 267 13.61 -10.46 -3.94
N VAL A 268 14.51 -9.47 -4.01
CA VAL A 268 15.36 -9.20 -5.19
C VAL A 268 16.60 -10.08 -5.23
N ILE A 269 17.22 -10.36 -4.07
CA ILE A 269 18.52 -11.04 -4.01
C ILE A 269 18.37 -12.55 -3.83
N ILE A 270 17.35 -13.02 -3.10
CA ILE A 270 17.20 -14.44 -2.76
C ILE A 270 16.20 -15.11 -3.70
N PRO A 271 16.62 -16.06 -4.56
CA PRO A 271 15.69 -16.85 -5.39
C PRO A 271 14.66 -17.57 -4.51
N GLY A 272 13.42 -17.69 -4.98
CA GLY A 272 12.34 -18.37 -4.24
C GLY A 272 12.75 -19.77 -3.76
N GLU A 273 13.44 -20.53 -4.61
CA GLU A 273 13.94 -21.88 -4.32
C GLU A 273 14.93 -21.93 -3.14
N LYS A 274 15.85 -20.95 -3.04
CA LYS A 274 16.83 -20.88 -1.93
C LYS A 274 16.20 -20.44 -0.61
N LEU A 275 15.12 -19.67 -0.66
CA LEU A 275 14.39 -19.25 0.54
C LEU A 275 13.48 -20.38 1.05
N VAL A 276 12.84 -21.11 0.13
CA VAL A 276 12.04 -22.30 0.46
C VAL A 276 12.94 -23.42 0.98
N SER A 277 14.17 -23.59 0.46
CA SER A 277 15.09 -24.59 0.97
C SER A 277 15.66 -24.28 2.36
N LEU A 278 15.59 -23.03 2.81
CA LEU A 278 15.93 -22.65 4.19
C LEU A 278 14.90 -23.18 5.21
N PHE A 279 13.65 -23.38 4.77
CA PHE A 279 12.60 -23.98 5.59
C PHE A 279 12.49 -25.48 5.28
N PRO A 280 12.83 -26.37 6.22
CA PRO A 280 12.84 -27.81 5.98
C PRO A 280 11.48 -28.34 5.52
N ARG A 281 11.48 -29.27 4.55
CA ARG A 281 10.24 -29.92 4.04
C ARG A 281 9.48 -30.73 5.12
N ARG A 282 10.15 -31.11 6.21
CA ARG A 282 9.50 -31.79 7.35
C ARG A 282 8.84 -30.74 8.25
N THR A 283 7.53 -30.85 8.45
CA THR A 283 6.71 -29.88 9.20
C THR A 283 7.29 -29.53 10.58
N GLY A 284 7.74 -30.53 11.35
CA GLY A 284 8.33 -30.31 12.68
C GLY A 284 9.61 -29.47 12.66
N LEU A 285 10.50 -29.71 11.67
CA LEU A 285 11.71 -28.92 11.48
C LEU A 285 11.39 -27.51 10.95
N GLY A 286 10.29 -27.34 10.23
CA GLY A 286 9.77 -26.04 9.80
C GLY A 286 9.42 -25.12 10.98
N PHE A 287 8.74 -25.64 12.00
CA PHE A 287 8.41 -24.86 13.21
C PHE A 287 9.66 -24.41 13.98
N ILE A 288 10.65 -25.29 14.12
CA ILE A 288 11.92 -24.96 14.77
C ILE A 288 12.67 -23.89 13.99
N ALA A 289 12.74 -24.04 12.65
CA ALA A 289 13.36 -23.06 11.77
C ALA A 289 12.67 -21.69 11.86
N ALA A 290 11.34 -21.65 11.97
CA ALA A 290 10.57 -20.41 12.16
C ALA A 290 10.92 -19.70 13.47
N ILE A 291 11.03 -20.42 14.59
CA ILE A 291 11.39 -19.83 15.89
C ILE A 291 12.82 -19.30 15.86
N LEU A 292 13.76 -20.10 15.33
CA LEU A 292 15.17 -19.70 15.20
C LEU A 292 15.34 -18.49 14.28
N ALA A 293 14.60 -18.46 13.16
CA ALA A 293 14.55 -17.30 12.29
C ALA A 293 14.05 -16.07 13.06
N GLY A 294 12.99 -16.20 13.86
CA GLY A 294 12.49 -15.09 14.69
C GLY A 294 13.55 -14.49 15.62
N PHE A 295 14.44 -15.32 16.17
CA PHE A 295 15.56 -14.85 17.01
C PHE A 295 16.65 -14.15 16.19
N LEU A 296 16.98 -14.69 15.01
CA LEU A 296 18.04 -14.19 14.12
C LEU A 296 17.65 -12.96 13.31
N PHE A 297 16.35 -12.73 13.10
CA PHE A 297 15.82 -11.58 12.39
C PHE A 297 15.23 -10.58 13.40
N PRO A 298 16.03 -9.65 13.97
CA PRO A 298 15.59 -8.65 14.95
C PRO A 298 14.75 -7.56 14.27
N VAL A 299 13.55 -7.93 13.84
CA VAL A 299 12.57 -7.05 13.22
C VAL A 299 11.50 -6.70 14.27
N CYS A 300 10.97 -5.49 14.19
CA CYS A 300 9.88 -5.05 15.07
C CYS A 300 8.57 -5.76 14.73
N ASP A 301 7.67 -5.85 15.71
CA ASP A 301 6.33 -6.45 15.60
C ASP A 301 5.51 -5.93 14.40
N CYS A 302 5.67 -4.66 14.02
CA CYS A 302 4.95 -4.08 12.88
C CYS A 302 5.50 -4.50 11.52
N SER A 303 6.79 -4.85 11.44
CA SER A 303 7.46 -5.16 10.18
C SER A 303 7.60 -6.67 9.92
N ILE A 304 7.29 -7.50 10.91
CA ILE A 304 7.24 -8.95 10.76
C ILE A 304 6.10 -9.40 9.84
N VAL A 305 4.99 -8.67 9.81
CA VAL A 305 3.81 -9.01 9.00
C VAL A 305 4.10 -8.93 7.49
N PRO A 306 4.67 -7.84 6.94
CA PRO A 306 5.11 -7.80 5.54
C PRO A 306 6.10 -8.92 5.20
N VAL A 307 7.08 -9.17 6.07
CA VAL A 307 8.08 -10.23 5.86
C VAL A 307 7.40 -11.60 5.80
N ALA A 308 6.51 -11.91 6.75
CA ALA A 308 5.75 -13.16 6.77
C ALA A 308 4.85 -13.31 5.52
N ALA A 309 4.17 -12.24 5.10
CA ALA A 309 3.37 -12.26 3.87
C ALA A 309 4.23 -12.57 2.64
N ARG A 310 5.46 -12.06 2.57
CA ARG A 310 6.41 -12.39 1.48
C ARG A 310 6.91 -13.83 1.56
N LEU A 311 7.16 -14.37 2.75
CA LEU A 311 7.52 -15.79 2.93
C LEU A 311 6.43 -16.69 2.34
N VAL A 312 5.16 -16.40 2.67
CA VAL A 312 4.01 -17.14 2.12
C VAL A 312 3.95 -17.02 0.59
N LYS A 313 4.14 -15.83 0.03
CA LYS A 313 4.15 -15.62 -1.44
C LYS A 313 5.27 -16.38 -2.15
N LYS A 314 6.41 -16.58 -1.50
CA LYS A 314 7.54 -17.36 -2.04
C LYS A 314 7.39 -18.88 -1.87
N GLY A 315 6.29 -19.34 -1.27
CA GLY A 315 5.97 -20.76 -1.13
C GLY A 315 6.36 -21.36 0.23
N VAL A 316 6.72 -20.55 1.23
CA VAL A 316 6.86 -21.05 2.61
C VAL A 316 5.47 -21.46 3.13
N PRO A 317 5.32 -22.64 3.75
CA PRO A 317 4.04 -23.09 4.27
C PRO A 317 3.43 -22.09 5.26
N LEU A 318 2.11 -21.87 5.15
CA LEU A 318 1.39 -20.87 5.95
C LEU A 318 1.61 -21.06 7.46
N HIS A 319 1.51 -22.29 7.96
CA HIS A 319 1.67 -22.59 9.38
C HIS A 319 3.07 -22.20 9.90
N THR A 320 4.11 -22.39 9.09
CA THR A 320 5.48 -21.99 9.40
C THR A 320 5.61 -20.47 9.41
N ALA A 321 5.05 -19.78 8.41
CA ALA A 321 5.07 -18.33 8.34
C ALA A 321 4.29 -17.67 9.50
N VAL A 322 3.13 -18.22 9.87
CA VAL A 322 2.35 -17.76 11.04
C VAL A 322 3.12 -17.98 12.34
N THR A 323 3.77 -19.14 12.49
CA THR A 323 4.61 -19.41 13.67
C THR A 323 5.75 -18.41 13.77
N PHE A 324 6.46 -18.14 12.67
CA PHE A 324 7.51 -17.12 12.61
C PHE A 324 6.96 -15.74 12.99
N MET A 325 5.84 -15.35 12.40
CA MET A 325 5.21 -14.04 12.60
C MET A 325 4.85 -13.78 14.07
N LEU A 326 4.34 -14.80 14.78
CA LEU A 326 3.92 -14.69 16.18
C LEU A 326 5.09 -14.89 17.16
N ALA A 327 6.06 -15.77 16.85
CA ALA A 327 7.18 -16.06 17.74
C ALA A 327 8.25 -14.97 17.71
N ALA A 328 8.55 -14.40 16.54
CA ALA A 328 9.64 -13.43 16.34
C ALA A 328 9.65 -12.26 17.34
N PRO A 329 8.55 -11.53 17.58
CA PRO A 329 8.58 -10.39 18.52
C PRO A 329 8.81 -10.80 19.98
N LEU A 330 8.66 -12.08 20.33
CA LEU A 330 8.83 -12.61 21.68
C LEU A 330 10.22 -13.19 21.91
N VAL A 331 10.79 -13.87 20.90
CA VAL A 331 12.17 -14.35 20.95
C VAL A 331 13.20 -13.28 20.57
N ASN A 332 12.76 -12.11 20.11
CA ASN A 332 13.64 -11.01 19.72
C ASN A 332 14.57 -10.60 20.89
N PRO A 333 15.90 -10.60 20.71
CA PRO A 333 16.85 -10.21 21.76
C PRO A 333 16.55 -8.84 22.40
N LEU A 334 16.06 -7.87 21.62
CA LEU A 334 15.70 -6.55 22.14
C LEU A 334 14.48 -6.60 23.07
N SER A 335 13.49 -7.43 22.73
CA SER A 335 12.28 -7.66 23.54
C SER A 335 12.60 -8.40 24.84
N ILE A 336 13.52 -9.37 24.78
CA ILE A 336 14.02 -10.08 25.95
C ILE A 336 14.78 -9.12 26.87
N ALA A 337 15.73 -8.35 26.32
CA ALA A 337 16.51 -7.38 27.07
C ALA A 337 15.64 -6.29 27.73
N SER A 338 14.62 -5.78 27.04
CA SER A 338 13.71 -4.78 27.63
C SER A 338 12.89 -5.37 28.78
N THR A 339 12.52 -6.65 28.69
CA THR A 339 11.80 -7.35 29.78
C THR A 339 12.69 -7.52 31.00
N LEU A 340 13.95 -7.90 30.81
CA LEU A 340 14.93 -8.02 31.90
C LEU A 340 15.15 -6.67 32.61
N TYR A 341 15.19 -5.58 31.85
CA TYR A 341 15.37 -4.24 32.40
C TYR A 341 14.10 -3.72 33.12
N ALA A 342 12.91 -4.01 32.57
CA ALA A 342 11.65 -3.60 33.17
C ALA A 342 11.32 -4.33 34.49
N PHE A 343 11.90 -5.52 34.70
CA PHE A 343 11.67 -6.37 35.88
C PHE A 343 12.99 -6.70 36.59
N PRO A 344 13.65 -5.71 37.21
CA PRO A 344 14.94 -5.92 37.88
C PRO A 344 14.80 -6.93 39.02
N GLY A 345 15.74 -7.87 39.08
CA GLY A 345 15.75 -8.94 40.10
C GLY A 345 14.79 -10.10 39.83
N GLN A 346 14.02 -10.09 38.73
CA GLN A 346 13.05 -11.15 38.38
C GLN A 346 13.23 -11.64 36.93
N PRO A 347 14.39 -12.25 36.57
CA PRO A 347 14.65 -12.71 35.21
C PRO A 347 13.69 -13.83 34.76
N SER A 348 13.04 -14.52 35.72
CA SER A 348 12.02 -15.53 35.45
C SER A 348 10.87 -15.00 34.59
N ILE A 349 10.52 -13.71 34.69
CA ILE A 349 9.43 -13.11 33.89
C ILE A 349 9.80 -13.05 32.41
N ALA A 350 11.06 -12.74 32.07
CA ALA A 350 11.52 -12.77 30.69
C ALA A 350 11.50 -14.21 30.13
N VAL A 351 11.92 -15.19 30.93
CA VAL A 351 11.87 -16.61 30.56
C VAL A 351 10.43 -17.06 30.33
N TYR A 352 9.50 -16.74 31.24
CA TYR A 352 8.09 -17.05 31.08
C TYR A 352 7.49 -16.36 29.86
N ARG A 353 7.85 -15.10 29.58
CA ARG A 353 7.36 -14.36 28.40
C ARG A 353 7.74 -15.06 27.11
N VAL A 354 9.01 -15.45 26.98
CA VAL A 354 9.52 -16.15 25.81
C VAL A 354 8.87 -17.53 25.69
N PHE A 355 8.87 -18.30 26.77
CA PHE A 355 8.34 -19.66 26.79
C PHE A 355 6.84 -19.70 26.45
N LEU A 356 6.03 -18.89 27.14
CA LEU A 356 4.59 -18.77 26.89
C LEU A 356 4.32 -18.28 25.47
N GLY A 357 5.09 -17.28 25.03
CA GLY A 357 5.00 -16.74 23.69
C GLY A 357 5.22 -17.78 22.60
N VAL A 358 6.31 -18.53 22.73
CA VAL A 358 6.62 -19.62 21.79
C VAL A 358 5.57 -20.72 21.86
N ALA A 359 5.07 -21.08 23.04
CA ALA A 359 4.02 -22.08 23.20
C ALA A 359 2.72 -21.67 22.48
N VAL A 360 2.29 -20.41 22.65
CA VAL A 360 1.12 -19.85 21.95
C VAL A 360 1.36 -19.83 20.43
N ALA A 361 2.52 -19.35 19.98
CA ALA A 361 2.85 -19.28 18.55
C ALA A 361 2.85 -20.68 17.89
N LEU A 362 3.41 -21.68 18.57
CA LEU A 362 3.40 -23.07 18.13
C LEU A 362 1.98 -23.65 18.10
N ALA A 363 1.17 -23.42 19.14
CA ALA A 363 -0.20 -23.91 19.18
C ALA A 363 -1.04 -23.33 18.03
N VAL A 364 -0.90 -22.03 17.74
CA VAL A 364 -1.54 -21.39 16.60
C VAL A 364 -1.02 -21.98 15.29
N GLY A 365 0.30 -22.11 15.13
CA GLY A 365 0.93 -22.71 13.95
C GLY A 365 0.45 -24.13 13.67
N VAL A 366 0.41 -24.99 14.69
CA VAL A 366 -0.10 -26.36 14.61
C VAL A 366 -1.59 -26.38 14.25
N THR A 367 -2.39 -25.45 14.77
CA THR A 367 -3.80 -25.32 14.39
C THR A 367 -3.94 -25.02 12.89
N PHE A 368 -3.13 -24.10 12.35
CA PHE A 368 -3.10 -23.82 10.91
C PHE A 368 -2.47 -24.94 10.06
N TRP A 369 -1.75 -25.88 10.68
CA TRP A 369 -1.29 -27.10 10.01
C TRP A 369 -2.41 -28.13 9.87
N PHE A 370 -3.23 -28.32 10.91
CA PHE A 370 -4.40 -29.22 10.87
C PHE A 370 -5.58 -28.65 10.07
N PHE A 371 -5.77 -27.33 10.09
CA PHE A 371 -6.83 -26.63 9.37
C PHE A 371 -6.24 -25.67 8.31
N PRO A 372 -5.60 -26.21 7.25
CA PRO A 372 -4.98 -25.42 6.21
C PRO A 372 -6.03 -24.54 5.50
N GLU A 373 -5.61 -23.35 5.09
CA GLU A 373 -6.46 -22.42 4.36
C GLU A 373 -6.30 -22.68 2.85
N GLU A 374 -7.36 -23.16 2.19
CA GLU A 374 -7.31 -23.59 0.78
C GLU A 374 -7.46 -22.44 -0.24
N ARG A 375 -7.80 -21.22 0.22
CA ARG A 375 -8.05 -20.05 -0.64
C ARG A 375 -6.89 -19.07 -0.62
N LYS A 376 -6.82 -18.16 -1.61
CA LYS A 376 -5.80 -17.10 -1.71
C LYS A 376 -5.75 -16.25 -0.43
N ILE A 377 -4.69 -16.40 0.36
CA ILE A 377 -4.59 -15.88 1.74
C ILE A 377 -4.01 -14.47 1.78
N THR A 378 -2.97 -14.21 0.99
CA THR A 378 -2.36 -12.88 0.89
C THR A 378 -3.22 -12.01 -0.02
N ILE A 379 -3.48 -10.78 0.41
CA ILE A 379 -4.08 -9.79 -0.50
C ILE A 379 -3.02 -9.49 -1.54
N ASP A 380 -3.40 -9.58 -2.80
CA ASP A 380 -2.61 -9.01 -3.91
C ASP A 380 -2.73 -7.48 -3.87
N GLY A 381 -2.41 -6.89 -2.72
CA GLY A 381 -2.41 -5.45 -2.53
C GLY A 381 -1.27 -4.91 -3.37
N TYR A 382 -1.60 -4.37 -4.54
CA TYR A 382 -0.66 -3.91 -5.57
C TYR A 382 0.33 -4.98 -6.08
N ALA A 383 0.17 -6.26 -5.72
CA ALA A 383 1.11 -7.33 -6.09
C ALA A 383 0.72 -8.12 -7.36
N ASN A 384 -0.47 -7.87 -7.93
CA ASN A 384 -0.77 -8.24 -9.32
C ASN A 384 -0.25 -7.20 -10.33
N TYR A 385 0.43 -6.15 -9.87
CA TYR A 385 1.57 -5.69 -10.64
C TYR A 385 2.62 -6.78 -10.47
N SER A 386 2.58 -7.78 -11.35
CA SER A 386 3.81 -8.34 -11.91
C SER A 386 4.84 -7.22 -11.90
N CYS A 387 5.92 -7.38 -11.14
CA CYS A 387 6.93 -6.35 -10.96
C CYS A 387 7.10 -5.60 -12.29
N ARG A 388 6.78 -4.31 -12.34
CA ARG A 388 7.04 -3.47 -13.52
C ARG A 388 8.53 -3.12 -13.65
N CYS A 389 9.34 -4.04 -13.17
CA CYS A 389 10.71 -4.16 -13.47
C CYS A 389 10.70 -5.28 -14.51
N GLY A 390 11.23 -5.10 -15.72
CA GLY A 390 11.56 -6.21 -16.63
C GLY A 390 12.59 -7.20 -16.06
N TYR A 391 12.57 -7.46 -14.76
CA TYR A 391 13.56 -8.18 -13.96
C TYR A 391 12.95 -9.42 -13.25
N CYS A 392 11.62 -9.53 -13.12
CA CYS A 392 10.97 -10.64 -12.40
C CYS A 392 10.10 -11.56 -13.29
N MET A 393 9.79 -11.17 -14.51
CA MET A 393 9.14 -12.03 -15.49
C MET A 393 9.98 -12.02 -16.77
N ASP A 394 10.56 -13.17 -17.07
CA ASP A 394 11.30 -13.55 -18.28
C ASP A 394 12.58 -12.78 -18.67
N ASN A 395 13.71 -13.49 -18.48
CA ASN A 395 14.87 -13.62 -19.38
C ASN A 395 15.36 -12.41 -20.22
N THR A 396 15.18 -11.18 -19.77
CA THR A 396 15.88 -10.03 -20.32
C THR A 396 16.85 -9.47 -19.29
N ALA A 397 18.12 -9.64 -19.60
CA ALA A 397 19.24 -9.51 -18.69
C ALA A 397 19.48 -8.04 -18.29
N ILE A 398 19.29 -7.74 -17.01
CA ILE A 398 20.06 -6.68 -16.35
C ILE A 398 21.23 -7.35 -15.66
N THR A 399 22.37 -7.28 -16.34
CA THR A 399 23.67 -7.72 -15.86
C THR A 399 24.23 -6.64 -14.92
N GLY A 400 24.23 -6.91 -13.62
CA GLY A 400 25.14 -6.22 -12.70
C GLY A 400 24.59 -5.81 -11.34
N PRO A 401 25.48 -5.47 -10.39
CA PRO A 401 25.14 -5.14 -9.02
C PRO A 401 24.32 -3.83 -8.87
N LYS A 402 24.50 -2.85 -9.77
CA LYS A 402 23.79 -1.55 -9.69
C LYS A 402 22.27 -1.68 -9.89
N GLY A 403 21.83 -2.45 -10.89
CA GLY A 403 20.39 -2.66 -11.15
C GLY A 403 19.68 -3.43 -10.03
N LYS A 404 20.38 -4.36 -9.36
CA LYS A 404 19.84 -5.06 -8.18
C LYS A 404 19.63 -4.11 -7.00
N VAL A 405 20.57 -3.20 -6.75
CA VAL A 405 20.45 -2.21 -5.68
C VAL A 405 19.27 -1.27 -5.94
N GLU A 406 19.14 -0.76 -7.16
CA GLU A 406 18.02 0.11 -7.53
C GLU A 406 16.65 -0.57 -7.34
N ALA A 407 16.54 -1.84 -7.74
CA ALA A 407 15.33 -2.63 -7.56
C ALA A 407 14.97 -2.82 -6.07
N VAL A 408 15.97 -3.05 -5.20
CA VAL A 408 15.76 -3.15 -3.75
C VAL A 408 15.19 -1.84 -3.19
N PHE A 409 15.76 -0.69 -3.54
CA PHE A 409 15.27 0.60 -3.04
C PHE A 409 13.89 0.97 -3.57
N ARG A 410 13.61 0.70 -4.85
CA ARG A 410 12.30 0.95 -5.46
C ARG A 410 11.20 0.12 -4.81
N HIS A 411 11.45 -1.17 -4.57
CA HIS A 411 10.53 -2.04 -3.84
C HIS A 411 10.36 -1.65 -2.37
N ALA A 412 11.46 -1.32 -1.69
CA ALA A 412 11.40 -0.89 -0.30
C ALA A 412 10.57 0.39 -0.14
N GLY A 413 10.70 1.36 -1.05
CA GLY A 413 9.91 2.58 -1.05
C GLY A 413 8.41 2.32 -1.25
N ALA A 414 8.04 1.49 -2.23
CA ALA A 414 6.64 1.14 -2.47
C ALA A 414 5.98 0.47 -1.25
N GLU A 415 6.68 -0.49 -0.63
CA GLU A 415 6.19 -1.13 0.58
C GLU A 415 6.15 -0.21 1.79
N PHE A 416 7.13 0.68 1.93
CA PHE A 416 7.18 1.65 2.99
C PHE A 416 5.90 2.50 3.02
N PHE A 417 5.46 3.03 1.86
CA PHE A 417 4.23 3.80 1.78
C PHE A 417 2.97 2.95 1.96
N GLN A 418 2.97 1.69 1.50
CA GLN A 418 1.85 0.77 1.68
C GLN A 418 1.62 0.41 3.14
N VAL A 419 2.68 0.13 3.90
CA VAL A 419 2.61 -0.20 5.33
C VAL A 419 2.42 1.07 6.16
N GLY A 420 3.10 2.15 5.79
CA GLY A 420 3.08 3.44 6.48
C GLY A 420 1.67 4.02 6.63
N ARG A 421 0.80 3.91 5.62
CA ARG A 421 -0.60 4.38 5.75
C ARG A 421 -1.40 3.64 6.83
N PHE A 422 -1.20 2.33 6.97
CA PHE A 422 -1.89 1.53 7.98
C PHE A 422 -1.33 1.80 9.37
N LEU A 423 -0.01 1.96 9.45
CA LEU A 423 0.66 2.38 10.68
C LEU A 423 0.15 3.74 11.17
N ILE A 424 0.06 4.75 10.29
CA ILE A 424 -0.38 6.10 10.68
C ILE A 424 -1.81 6.05 11.24
N ILE A 425 -2.72 5.34 10.56
CA ILE A 425 -4.10 5.18 11.01
C ILE A 425 -4.14 4.41 12.34
N GLY A 426 -3.36 3.33 12.48
CA GLY A 426 -3.28 2.53 13.69
C GLY A 426 -2.68 3.28 14.88
N ALA A 427 -1.63 4.05 14.66
CA ALA A 427 -0.98 4.88 15.68
C ALA A 427 -1.93 5.98 16.18
N LEU A 428 -2.69 6.60 15.27
CA LEU A 428 -3.69 7.60 15.62
C LEU A 428 -4.84 6.98 16.44
N LEU A 429 -5.35 5.81 16.01
CA LEU A 429 -6.40 5.12 16.75
C LEU A 429 -5.89 4.68 18.14
N SER A 430 -4.68 4.14 18.21
CA SER A 430 -4.03 3.75 19.46
C SER A 430 -3.84 4.93 20.41
N SER A 431 -3.38 6.09 19.92
CA SER A 431 -3.18 7.28 20.78
C SER A 431 -4.50 7.84 21.31
N ILE A 432 -5.56 7.86 20.49
CA ILE A 432 -6.91 8.24 20.92
C ILE A 432 -7.34 7.33 22.07
N VAL A 433 -7.25 6.01 21.88
CA VAL A 433 -7.73 5.08 22.91
C VAL A 433 -6.88 5.16 24.19
N GLN A 434 -5.55 5.28 24.08
CA GLN A 434 -4.68 5.43 25.25
C GLN A 434 -4.91 6.71 26.04
N VAL A 435 -5.34 7.80 25.40
CA VAL A 435 -5.70 9.06 26.09
C VAL A 435 -7.11 9.01 26.66
N MET A 436 -8.04 8.34 25.98
CA MET A 436 -9.44 8.27 26.39
C MET A 436 -9.74 7.20 27.43
N VAL A 437 -8.94 6.14 27.54
CA VAL A 437 -9.15 5.04 28.49
C VAL A 437 -8.40 5.34 29.79
N PRO A 438 -9.10 5.78 30.85
CA PRO A 438 -8.45 6.02 32.13
C PRO A 438 -8.06 4.68 32.79
N LYS A 439 -6.85 4.66 33.36
CA LYS A 439 -6.22 3.44 33.89
C LYS A 439 -6.95 2.83 35.10
N ASN A 440 -7.83 3.59 35.74
CA ASN A 440 -8.64 3.17 36.89
C ASN A 440 -9.82 2.26 36.51
N ILE A 441 -10.24 2.21 35.24
CA ILE A 441 -11.28 1.24 34.81
C ILE A 441 -10.84 -0.19 35.15
N PHE A 442 -9.53 -0.45 35.09
CA PHE A 442 -8.96 -1.74 35.36
C PHE A 442 -8.85 -2.07 36.85
N SER A 443 -8.76 -1.08 37.74
CA SER A 443 -8.71 -1.31 39.20
C SER A 443 -10.06 -1.73 39.79
N ASP A 444 -11.16 -1.29 39.18
CA ASP A 444 -12.52 -1.55 39.69
C ASP A 444 -13.12 -2.86 39.15
N LEU A 445 -12.50 -3.45 38.12
CA LEU A 445 -12.90 -4.70 37.47
C LEU A 445 -12.22 -5.95 38.08
N GLY A 446 -11.73 -5.85 39.32
CA GLY A 446 -11.04 -6.91 40.06
C GLY A 446 -11.95 -8.12 40.36
N GLY A 447 -12.09 -9.02 39.38
CA GLY A 447 -12.70 -10.34 39.52
C GLY A 447 -11.68 -11.47 39.71
N GLY A 448 -12.13 -12.73 39.62
CA GLY A 448 -11.24 -13.90 39.66
C GLY A 448 -10.26 -13.96 38.48
N TYR A 449 -9.26 -14.86 38.56
CA TYR A 449 -8.14 -14.98 37.61
C TYR A 449 -8.55 -14.98 36.12
N VAL A 450 -9.67 -15.62 35.79
CA VAL A 450 -10.24 -15.67 34.43
C VAL A 450 -10.61 -14.27 33.91
N VAL A 451 -11.30 -13.49 34.74
CA VAL A 451 -11.77 -12.14 34.37
C VAL A 451 -10.58 -11.20 34.24
N SER A 452 -9.64 -11.26 35.17
CA SER A 452 -8.39 -10.50 35.11
C SER A 452 -7.59 -10.80 33.84
N LEU A 453 -7.46 -12.08 33.46
CA LEU A 453 -6.74 -12.48 32.25
C LEU A 453 -7.42 -11.92 30.99
N LEU A 454 -8.75 -12.06 30.86
CA LEU A 454 -9.50 -11.51 29.73
C LEU A 454 -9.34 -9.99 29.62
N ILE A 455 -9.45 -9.28 30.74
CA ILE A 455 -9.25 -7.84 30.79
C ILE A 455 -7.86 -7.47 30.31
N MET A 456 -6.82 -8.15 30.79
CA MET A 456 -5.45 -7.85 30.41
C MET A 456 -5.13 -8.22 28.96
N MET A 457 -5.75 -9.26 28.41
CA MET A 457 -5.66 -9.58 26.98
C MET A 457 -6.35 -8.52 26.11
N LEU A 458 -7.54 -8.05 26.50
CA LEU A 458 -8.22 -6.94 25.82
C LEU A 458 -7.42 -5.64 25.95
N ALA A 459 -6.84 -5.38 27.13
CA ALA A 459 -5.94 -4.25 27.35
C ALA A 459 -4.70 -4.35 26.48
N ALA A 460 -4.15 -5.55 26.23
CA ALA A 460 -3.03 -5.75 25.30
C ALA A 460 -3.41 -5.30 23.89
N PHE A 461 -4.57 -5.73 23.38
CA PHE A 461 -5.01 -5.33 22.04
C PHE A 461 -5.11 -3.80 21.88
N VAL A 462 -5.53 -3.11 22.95
CA VAL A 462 -5.88 -1.69 22.94
C VAL A 462 -4.72 -0.76 23.34
N LEU A 463 -3.96 -1.14 24.36
CA LEU A 463 -2.93 -0.30 24.99
C LEU A 463 -1.51 -0.70 24.62
N SER A 464 -1.31 -1.83 23.93
CA SER A 464 0.00 -2.21 23.41
C SER A 464 0.56 -1.11 22.51
N VAL A 465 1.82 -0.77 22.75
CA VAL A 465 2.55 0.24 21.97
C VAL A 465 3.58 -0.44 21.10
N CYS A 466 4.36 -1.36 21.68
CA CYS A 466 5.31 -2.22 20.98
C CYS A 466 5.92 -3.21 21.96
N SER A 467 6.47 -4.30 21.42
CA SER A 467 7.07 -5.38 22.22
C SER A 467 8.05 -4.94 23.32
N THR A 468 8.80 -3.85 23.14
CA THR A 468 9.72 -3.31 24.15
C THR A 468 9.01 -2.47 25.21
N SER A 469 8.13 -1.54 24.79
CA SER A 469 7.35 -0.69 25.68
C SER A 469 6.34 -1.47 26.52
N ASP A 470 5.79 -2.56 25.98
CA ASP A 470 4.79 -3.39 26.67
C ASP A 470 5.33 -4.03 27.95
N ALA A 471 6.65 -4.29 28.02
CA ALA A 471 7.26 -4.78 29.25
C ALA A 471 7.19 -3.73 30.37
N PHE A 472 7.46 -2.46 30.06
CA PHE A 472 7.36 -1.37 31.04
C PHE A 472 5.91 -1.09 31.43
N ILE A 473 4.98 -1.16 30.47
CA ILE A 473 3.54 -1.01 30.74
C ILE A 473 3.06 -2.17 31.63
N GLY A 474 3.41 -3.41 31.30
CA GLY A 474 3.08 -4.60 32.08
C GLY A 474 3.58 -4.52 33.53
N ARG A 475 4.79 -3.99 33.75
CA ARG A 475 5.36 -3.79 35.09
C ARG A 475 4.48 -2.94 36.02
N THR A 476 3.74 -1.97 35.46
CA THR A 476 2.84 -1.09 36.22
C THR A 476 1.58 -1.81 36.73
N PHE A 477 1.22 -2.95 36.14
CA PHE A 477 0.02 -3.71 36.47
C PHE A 477 0.23 -4.81 37.52
N ILE A 478 1.48 -5.16 37.87
CA ILE A 478 1.78 -6.27 38.82
C ILE A 478 1.10 -6.07 40.19
N ASN A 479 0.98 -4.83 40.66
CA ASN A 479 0.39 -4.54 41.97
C ASN A 479 -1.15 -4.49 41.92
N GLN A 480 -1.75 -4.60 40.74
CA GLN A 480 -3.19 -4.49 40.52
C GLN A 480 -3.79 -5.81 40.01
N PHE A 481 -3.02 -6.61 39.28
CA PHE A 481 -3.45 -7.85 38.67
C PHE A 481 -2.52 -9.01 39.01
N PRO A 482 -3.05 -10.24 39.06
CA PRO A 482 -2.23 -11.43 39.18
C PRO A 482 -1.18 -11.50 38.05
N ILE A 483 0.02 -12.00 38.38
CA ILE A 483 1.12 -12.06 37.42
C ILE A 483 0.73 -12.79 36.13
N GLY A 484 -0.09 -13.84 36.20
CA GLY A 484 -0.59 -14.57 35.04
C GLY A 484 -1.43 -13.72 34.08
N ALA A 485 -2.24 -12.80 34.60
CA ALA A 485 -3.00 -11.85 33.79
C ALA A 485 -2.08 -10.80 33.14
N VAL A 486 -1.08 -10.29 33.90
CA VAL A 486 -0.06 -9.39 33.36
C VAL A 486 0.78 -10.06 32.27
N MET A 487 1.10 -11.34 32.42
CA MET A 487 1.75 -12.14 31.37
C MET A 487 0.88 -12.24 30.11
N GLY A 488 -0.45 -12.32 30.25
CA GLY A 488 -1.36 -12.28 29.12
C GLY A 488 -1.25 -10.98 28.31
N PHE A 489 -1.11 -9.84 28.98
CA PHE A 489 -0.81 -8.57 28.32
C PHE A 489 0.55 -8.61 27.59
N MET A 490 1.60 -9.04 28.28
CA MET A 490 2.98 -9.01 27.77
C MET A 490 3.27 -10.01 26.64
N VAL A 491 2.47 -11.08 26.55
CA VAL A 491 2.55 -12.10 25.49
C VAL A 491 1.66 -11.73 24.31
N LEU A 492 0.41 -11.31 24.56
CA LEU A 492 -0.53 -11.02 23.48
C LEU A 492 -0.22 -9.69 22.76
N GLY A 493 0.18 -8.64 23.47
CA GLY A 493 0.45 -7.32 22.89
C GLY A 493 1.39 -7.35 21.66
N PRO A 494 2.58 -7.96 21.76
CA PRO A 494 3.51 -8.11 20.63
C PRO A 494 2.99 -8.95 19.46
N MET A 495 2.06 -9.87 19.73
CA MET A 495 1.46 -10.74 18.72
C MET A 495 0.29 -10.06 18.01
N LEU A 496 -0.50 -9.29 18.75
CA LEU A 496 -1.73 -8.69 18.27
C LEU A 496 -2.11 -7.43 19.05
N ASP A 497 -2.11 -6.32 18.34
CA ASP A 497 -2.63 -5.02 18.78
C ASP A 497 -3.34 -4.31 17.62
N ILE A 498 -3.92 -3.14 17.89
CA ILE A 498 -4.65 -2.35 16.90
C ILE A 498 -3.79 -2.06 15.65
N LYS A 499 -2.53 -1.65 15.83
CA LYS A 499 -1.64 -1.29 14.71
C LYS A 499 -1.29 -2.52 13.88
N ASN A 500 -0.93 -3.64 14.52
CA ASN A 500 -0.58 -4.88 13.86
C ASN A 500 -1.79 -5.49 13.16
N PHE A 501 -2.98 -5.40 13.77
CA PHE A 501 -4.23 -5.82 13.15
C PHE A 501 -4.52 -5.07 11.84
N LEU A 502 -4.32 -3.75 11.81
CA LEU A 502 -4.49 -2.98 10.56
C LEU A 502 -3.43 -3.33 9.51
N VAL A 503 -2.17 -3.57 9.93
CA VAL A 503 -1.11 -4.04 9.01
C VAL A 503 -1.42 -5.44 8.46
N LEU A 504 -1.98 -6.34 9.27
CA LEU A 504 -2.46 -7.66 8.86
C LEU A 504 -3.58 -7.53 7.82
N LEU A 505 -4.57 -6.66 8.05
CA LEU A 505 -5.64 -6.36 7.08
C LEU A 505 -5.12 -5.74 5.77
N GLY A 506 -3.93 -5.14 5.79
CA GLY A 506 -3.26 -4.61 4.60
C GLY A 506 -2.53 -5.66 3.76
N ASN A 507 -2.16 -6.81 4.35
CA ASN A 507 -1.31 -7.84 3.73
C ASN A 507 -2.04 -9.18 3.51
N PHE A 508 -3.05 -9.50 4.32
CA PHE A 508 -3.77 -10.77 4.30
C PHE A 508 -5.28 -10.58 4.21
N SER A 509 -5.97 -11.55 3.63
CA SER A 509 -7.41 -11.52 3.41
C SER A 509 -8.15 -11.35 4.75
N LYS A 510 -9.21 -10.55 4.77
CA LYS A 510 -9.98 -10.28 6.00
C LYS A 510 -10.39 -11.56 6.71
N ARG A 511 -10.83 -12.58 5.95
CA ARG A 511 -11.21 -13.90 6.50
C ARG A 511 -10.08 -14.56 7.27
N PHE A 512 -8.89 -14.62 6.67
CA PHE A 512 -7.71 -15.16 7.33
C PHE A 512 -7.34 -14.35 8.58
N VAL A 513 -7.36 -13.02 8.50
CA VAL A 513 -6.99 -12.16 9.64
C VAL A 513 -7.94 -12.38 10.82
N PHE A 514 -9.26 -12.38 10.59
CA PHE A 514 -10.22 -12.64 11.66
C PHE A 514 -10.09 -14.06 12.24
N LYS A 515 -9.87 -15.07 11.39
CA LYS A 515 -9.61 -16.45 11.85
C LYS A 515 -8.33 -16.53 12.70
N LEU A 516 -7.24 -15.90 12.25
CA LEU A 516 -5.98 -15.83 12.98
C LEU A 516 -6.17 -15.14 14.34
N VAL A 517 -6.82 -13.99 14.38
CA VAL A 517 -7.10 -13.25 15.61
C VAL A 517 -7.92 -14.10 16.58
N PHE A 518 -8.98 -14.75 16.10
CA PHE A 518 -9.82 -15.60 16.93
C PHE A 518 -9.05 -16.79 17.51
N VAL A 519 -8.33 -17.54 16.66
CA VAL A 519 -7.52 -18.69 17.08
C VAL A 519 -6.43 -18.27 18.06
N LEU A 520 -5.73 -17.17 17.77
CA LEU A 520 -4.72 -16.62 18.66
C LEU A 520 -5.30 -16.26 20.03
N PHE A 521 -6.42 -15.52 20.07
CA PHE A 521 -7.02 -15.08 21.32
C PHE A 521 -7.51 -16.28 22.16
N VAL A 522 -8.15 -17.27 21.55
CA VAL A 522 -8.64 -18.46 22.25
C VAL A 522 -7.48 -19.31 22.78
N LEU A 523 -6.48 -19.60 21.95
CA LEU A 523 -5.35 -20.43 22.37
C LEU A 523 -4.46 -19.72 23.40
N ALA A 524 -4.22 -18.42 23.24
CA ALA A 524 -3.53 -17.63 24.23
C ALA A 524 -4.27 -17.68 25.57
N PHE A 525 -5.59 -17.47 25.57
CA PHE A 525 -6.39 -17.53 26.79
C PHE A 525 -6.29 -18.90 27.48
N ILE A 526 -6.45 -20.00 26.73
CA ILE A 526 -6.38 -21.35 27.30
C ILE A 526 -5.00 -21.64 27.90
N ILE A 527 -3.92 -21.36 27.15
CA ILE A 527 -2.54 -21.65 27.58
C ILE A 527 -2.17 -20.79 28.78
N LEU A 528 -2.48 -19.49 28.74
CA LEU A 528 -2.18 -18.56 29.83
C LEU A 528 -3.02 -18.86 31.08
N LEU A 529 -4.28 -19.26 30.93
CA LEU A 529 -5.13 -19.65 32.05
C LEU A 529 -4.57 -20.91 32.73
N PHE A 530 -4.25 -21.94 31.95
CA PHE A 530 -3.68 -23.19 32.45
C PHE A 530 -2.37 -22.96 33.21
N LEU A 531 -1.46 -22.14 32.66
CA LEU A 531 -0.23 -21.80 33.36
C LEU A 531 -0.46 -20.92 34.58
N THR A 532 -1.42 -19.98 34.54
CA THR A 532 -1.77 -19.18 35.72
C THR A 532 -2.26 -20.07 36.85
N THR A 533 -3.09 -21.08 36.55
CA THR A 533 -3.54 -22.05 37.55
C THR A 533 -2.40 -22.91 38.09
N ILE A 534 -1.44 -23.33 37.25
CA ILE A 534 -0.28 -24.11 37.71
C ILE A 534 0.64 -23.28 38.59
N ILE A 535 0.98 -22.05 38.18
CA ILE A 535 1.86 -21.15 38.92
C ILE A 535 1.26 -20.86 40.30
N THR A 536 -0.05 -20.67 40.39
CA THR A 536 -0.76 -20.39 41.65
C THR A 536 -0.92 -21.62 42.55
N VAL A 537 -0.75 -22.83 42.02
CA VAL A 537 -0.81 -24.08 42.80
C VAL A 537 0.59 -24.50 43.29
N ILE A 538 1.64 -24.12 42.57
CA ILE A 538 3.04 -24.46 42.91
C ILE A 538 3.68 -23.44 43.87
N LEU A 539 3.29 -22.18 43.79
CA LEU A 539 3.67 -21.09 44.72
C LEU A 539 2.58 -20.89 45.76
#